data_AF-A0A2S5M7X4-F1
#
_entry.id   AF-A0A2S5M7X4-F1
#
_cell.length_a   1.000
_cell.length_b   1.000
_cell.length_c   1.000
_cell.angle_alpha   90.00
_cell.angle_beta   90.00
_cell.angle_gamma   90.00
#
_symmetry.space_group_name_H-M   'P 1'
#
loop_
_entity.id
_entity.type
_entity.pdbx_description
1 polymer ?
#
loop_
_entity_poly.entity_id
_entity_poly.type
_entity_poly.pdbx_seq_one_letter_code
_entity_poly.pdbx_strand_id
1 'polypeptide(L)'
;MDIKEAFAVALKQVRTAKRLTQEDFSNVSSRTYVSTLERGLKNPTLDKIEDLANVMEIHPLTLITFAYMVGRSDLDSVELFSLVTKQLDQLALL
;
A
#
# COMPACT_ATOMS: atom_id res chain seq x y z
N MET A 1 -9.00 1.25 12.90
CA MET A 1 -8.44 0.26 11.95
C MET A 1 -6.95 0.24 12.17
N ASP A 2 -6.37 -0.94 12.39
CA ASP A 2 -4.92 -1.05 12.45
C ASP A 2 -4.29 -0.94 11.04
N ILE A 3 -2.97 -0.79 10.95
CA ILE A 3 -2.28 -0.63 9.66
C ILE A 3 -2.41 -1.87 8.75
N LYS A 4 -2.57 -3.06 9.34
CA LYS A 4 -2.69 -4.32 8.59
C LYS A 4 -4.02 -4.40 7.87
N GLU A 5 -5.11 -4.08 8.58
CA GLU A 5 -6.45 -3.96 8.02
C GLU A 5 -6.51 -2.84 6.97
N ALA A 6 -5.90 -1.69 7.26
CA ALA A 6 -5.87 -0.55 6.35
C ALA A 6 -5.11 -0.88 5.05
N PHE A 7 -3.97 -1.57 5.15
CA PHE A 7 -3.23 -2.05 3.99
C PHE A 7 -4.04 -3.03 3.15
N ALA A 8 -4.73 -3.98 3.79
CA ALA A 8 -5.58 -4.95 3.11
C ALA A 8 -6.67 -4.27 2.27
N VAL A 9 -7.30 -3.24 2.82
CA VAL A 9 -8.29 -2.40 2.13
C VAL A 9 -7.65 -1.63 0.98
N ALA A 10 -6.51 -0.97 1.21
CA ALA A 10 -5.81 -0.19 0.18
C ALA A 10 -5.40 -1.08 -1.00
N LEU A 11 -4.78 -2.23 -0.75
CA LEU A 11 -4.38 -3.18 -1.79
C LEU A 11 -5.56 -3.59 -2.67
N LYS A 12 -6.67 -3.99 -2.03
CA LYS A 12 -7.89 -4.38 -2.75
C LYS A 12 -8.47 -3.22 -3.57
N GLN A 13 -8.53 -2.03 -3.00
CA GLN A 13 -9.05 -0.85 -3.68
C GLN A 13 -8.20 -0.47 -4.90
N VAL A 14 -6.87 -0.38 -4.76
CA VAL A 14 -5.97 -0.08 -5.88
C VAL A 14 -6.10 -1.14 -6.97
N ARG A 15 -6.06 -2.43 -6.59
CA ARG A 15 -6.20 -3.53 -7.55
C ARG A 15 -7.49 -3.41 -8.35
N THR A 16 -8.62 -3.21 -7.68
CA THR A 16 -9.93 -3.08 -8.35
C THR A 16 -10.03 -1.81 -9.20
N ALA A 17 -9.45 -0.69 -8.76
CA ALA A 17 -9.38 0.55 -9.54
C ALA A 17 -8.55 0.38 -10.82
N LYS A 18 -7.50 -0.43 -10.76
CA LYS A 18 -6.68 -0.85 -11.91
C LYS A 18 -7.32 -1.98 -12.74
N ARG A 19 -8.53 -2.43 -12.39
CA ARG A 19 -9.29 -3.49 -13.07
C ARG A 19 -8.57 -4.85 -13.11
N LEU A 20 -7.73 -5.11 -12.12
CA LEU A 20 -6.98 -6.36 -12.00
C LEU A 20 -7.76 -7.36 -11.13
N THR A 21 -7.68 -8.63 -11.50
CA THR A 21 -8.06 -9.79 -10.69
C THR A 21 -6.90 -10.18 -9.76
N GLN A 22 -7.14 -11.09 -8.82
CA GLN A 22 -6.06 -11.63 -7.97
C GLN A 22 -5.10 -12.53 -8.75
N GLU A 23 -5.50 -13.06 -9.91
CA GLU A 23 -4.68 -13.96 -10.74
C GLU A 23 -3.66 -13.20 -11.60
N ASP A 24 -3.90 -11.91 -11.84
CA ASP A 24 -2.98 -11.05 -12.60
C ASP A 24 -1.63 -10.83 -11.88
N PHE A 25 -1.52 -11.23 -10.60
CA PHE A 25 -0.30 -11.17 -9.80
C PHE A 25 0.52 -12.47 -9.85
N SER A 26 0.11 -13.44 -10.67
CA SER A 26 0.68 -14.81 -10.69
C SER A 26 2.18 -14.87 -10.96
N ASN A 27 2.76 -13.86 -11.60
CA ASN A 27 4.19 -13.72 -11.83
C ASN A 27 5.00 -13.37 -10.56
N VAL A 28 4.38 -12.73 -9.57
CA VAL A 28 5.05 -12.26 -8.34
C VAL A 28 4.48 -12.86 -7.06
N SER A 29 3.29 -13.45 -7.11
CA SER A 29 2.59 -13.99 -5.95
C SER A 29 1.50 -15.00 -6.35
N SER A 30 1.27 -15.99 -5.49
CA SER A 30 0.09 -16.84 -5.65
C SER A 30 -1.21 -16.06 -5.40
N ARG A 31 -2.28 -16.41 -6.13
CA ARG A 31 -3.65 -15.90 -5.91
C ARG A 31 -4.08 -16.02 -4.45
N THR A 32 -3.80 -17.15 -3.82
CA THR A 32 -4.12 -17.41 -2.40
C THR A 32 -3.42 -16.44 -1.47
N TYR A 33 -2.14 -16.12 -1.74
CA TYR A 33 -1.42 -15.15 -0.93
C TYR A 33 -1.96 -13.73 -1.11
N VAL A 34 -2.27 -13.30 -2.35
CA VAL A 34 -2.94 -12.01 -2.60
C VAL A 34 -4.27 -11.94 -1.84
N SER A 35 -5.10 -12.98 -1.92
CA SER A 35 -6.35 -13.07 -1.16
C SER A 35 -6.13 -12.98 0.35
N THR A 36 -5.06 -13.60 0.86
CA THR A 36 -4.68 -13.55 2.28
C THR A 36 -4.30 -12.13 2.71
N LEU A 37 -3.57 -11.39 1.87
CA LEU A 37 -3.22 -9.99 2.11
C LEU A 37 -4.46 -9.09 2.11
N GLU A 38 -5.34 -9.22 1.12
CA GLU A 38 -6.58 -8.42 1.00
C GLU A 38 -7.60 -8.70 2.11
N ARG A 39 -7.42 -9.78 2.86
CA ARG A 39 -8.22 -10.12 4.05
C ARG A 39 -7.55 -9.72 5.36
N GLY A 40 -6.38 -9.07 5.31
CA GLY A 40 -5.64 -8.68 6.51
C GLY A 40 -5.16 -9.86 7.33
N LEU A 41 -4.91 -11.03 6.71
CA LEU A 41 -4.47 -12.23 7.42
C LEU A 41 -2.94 -12.30 7.54
N LYS A 42 -2.20 -11.67 6.62
CA LYS A 42 -0.73 -11.56 6.64
C LYS A 42 -0.26 -10.14 6.37
N ASN A 43 0.97 -9.86 6.78
CA ASN A 43 1.68 -8.62 6.46
C ASN A 43 2.64 -8.90 5.30
N PRO A 44 2.65 -8.08 4.24
CA PRO A 44 3.67 -8.17 3.20
C PRO A 44 4.99 -7.58 3.70
N THR A 45 6.10 -8.06 3.13
CA THR A 45 7.40 -7.39 3.25
C THR A 45 7.46 -6.16 2.33
N LEU A 46 8.48 -5.31 2.48
CA LEU A 46 8.70 -4.19 1.57
C LEU A 46 8.91 -4.65 0.12
N ASP A 47 9.76 -5.66 -0.10
CA ASP A 47 9.97 -6.26 -1.44
C ASP A 47 8.66 -6.75 -2.05
N LYS A 48 7.77 -7.31 -1.23
CA LYS A 48 6.46 -7.77 -1.70
C LYS A 48 5.53 -6.61 -2.04
N ILE A 49 5.59 -5.50 -1.29
CA ILE A 49 4.85 -4.28 -1.64
C ILE A 49 5.32 -3.74 -2.99
N GLU A 50 6.63 -3.74 -3.23
CA GLU A 50 7.22 -3.33 -4.52
C GLU A 50 6.74 -4.20 -5.68
N ASP A 51 6.83 -5.53 -5.54
CA ASP A 51 6.30 -6.49 -6.52
C ASP A 51 4.81 -6.25 -6.86
N LEU A 52 3.97 -6.10 -5.85
CA LEU A 52 2.53 -5.88 -6.02
C LEU A 52 2.25 -4.53 -6.69
N ALA A 53 2.97 -3.48 -6.27
CA ALA A 53 2.84 -2.14 -6.84
C ALA A 53 3.24 -2.10 -8.32
N ASN A 54 4.28 -2.84 -8.70
CA ASN A 54 4.73 -2.97 -10.09
C ASN A 54 3.65 -3.60 -10.98
N VAL A 55 2.98 -4.68 -10.53
CA VAL A 55 1.85 -5.28 -11.28
C VAL A 55 0.68 -4.29 -11.42
N MET A 56 0.45 -3.44 -10.42
CA MET A 56 -0.59 -2.41 -10.45
C MET A 56 -0.17 -1.12 -11.19
N GLU A 57 1.05 -1.06 -11.72
CA GLU A 57 1.63 0.12 -12.38
C GLU A 57 1.51 1.37 -11.50
N ILE A 58 1.94 1.25 -10.24
CA ILE A 58 2.05 2.38 -9.30
C ILE A 58 3.39 2.30 -8.56
N HIS A 59 3.83 3.44 -8.03
CA HIS A 59 4.96 3.44 -7.11
C HIS A 59 4.55 2.78 -5.77
N PRO A 60 5.41 1.96 -5.12
CA PRO A 60 5.06 1.31 -3.84
C PRO A 60 4.67 2.28 -2.73
N LEU A 61 5.30 3.46 -2.68
CA LEU A 61 4.89 4.52 -1.75
C LEU A 61 3.44 4.98 -1.96
N THR A 62 2.89 4.93 -3.17
CA THR A 62 1.47 5.24 -3.39
C THR A 62 0.58 4.28 -2.61
N LEU A 63 0.89 2.98 -2.64
CA LEU A 63 0.13 1.97 -1.90
C LEU A 63 0.28 2.15 -0.38
N ILE A 64 1.50 2.42 0.09
CA ILE A 64 1.77 2.65 1.51
C ILE A 64 1.04 3.91 2.00
N THR A 65 1.17 5.03 1.29
CA THR A 65 0.47 6.28 1.60
C THR A 65 -1.04 6.05 1.65
N PHE A 66 -1.60 5.34 0.66
CA PHE A 66 -3.02 5.07 0.66
C PHE A 66 -3.45 4.23 1.86
N ALA A 67 -2.66 3.23 2.27
CA ALA A 67 -2.87 2.45 3.49
C ALA A 67 -2.92 3.34 4.76
N TYR A 68 -2.06 4.35 4.87
CA TYR A 68 -2.09 5.30 6.00
C TYR A 68 -3.32 6.24 5.98
N MET A 69 -3.93 6.43 4.82
CA MET A 69 -5.12 7.29 4.64
C MET A 69 -6.44 6.51 4.78
N VAL A 70 -6.45 5.18 4.64
CA VAL A 70 -7.72 4.43 4.71
C VAL A 70 -8.41 4.65 6.06
N GLY A 71 -9.67 5.08 6.00
CA GLY A 71 -10.49 5.32 7.19
C GLY A 71 -10.17 6.63 7.93
N ARG A 72 -9.29 7.48 7.38
CA ARG A 72 -9.02 8.83 7.86
C ARG A 72 -9.63 9.84 6.88
N SER A 73 -10.64 10.57 7.34
CA SER A 73 -11.29 11.64 6.57
C SER A 73 -10.63 13.00 6.76
N ASP A 74 -9.76 13.11 7.76
CA ASP A 74 -9.08 14.32 8.21
C ASP A 74 -7.66 14.47 7.64
N LEU A 75 -7.15 13.46 6.92
CA LEU A 75 -5.78 13.44 6.44
C LEU A 75 -5.73 13.59 4.93
N ASP A 76 -5.21 14.71 4.45
CA ASP A 76 -4.87 14.90 3.03
C ASP A 76 -3.48 14.34 2.72
N SER A 77 -3.32 13.80 1.51
CA SER A 77 -2.05 13.31 0.98
C SER A 77 -0.98 14.40 0.97
N VAL A 78 -1.35 15.65 0.66
CA VAL A 78 -0.40 16.79 0.64
C VAL A 78 0.13 17.09 2.04
N GLU A 79 -0.73 17.07 3.05
CA GLU A 79 -0.34 17.29 4.45
C GLU A 79 0.57 16.17 4.96
N LEU A 80 0.23 14.91 4.63
CA LEU A 80 1.04 13.75 4.98
C LEU A 80 2.43 13.83 4.34
N PHE A 81 2.53 14.14 3.05
CA PHE A 81 3.83 14.28 2.39
C PHE A 81 4.63 15.48 2.92
N SER A 82 3.97 16.59 3.28
CA SER A 82 4.63 17.74 3.92
C SER A 82 5.24 17.35 5.27
N LEU A 83 4.51 16.60 6.09
CA LEU A 83 5.01 16.07 7.36
C LEU A 83 6.22 15.15 7.15
N VAL A 84 6.11 14.17 6.24
CA VAL A 84 7.19 13.21 5.95
C VAL A 84 8.42 13.92 5.42
N THR A 85 8.27 14.88 4.51
CA THR A 85 9.38 15.67 3.96
C THR A 85 10.12 16.41 5.07
N LYS A 86 9.39 17.12 5.95
CA LYS A 86 9.99 17.81 7.09
C LYS A 86 10.77 16.87 8.01
N GLN A 87 10.26 15.66 8.25
CA GLN A 87 10.93 14.66 9.09
C GLN A 87 12.20 14.12 8.43
N LEU A 88 12.16 13.88 7.11
CA LEU A 88 13.33 13.45 6.34
C LEU A 88 14.42 14.53 6.36
N ASP A 89 14.06 15.80 6.18
CA ASP A 89 15.01 16.93 6.27
C ASP A 89 15.67 16.98 7.65
N GLN A 90 14.91 16.78 8.72
CA GLN A 90 15.43 16.74 10.09
C GLN A 90 16.41 15.58 10.32
N LEU A 91 16.15 14.41 9.73
CA LEU A 91 17.03 13.26 9.83
C LEU A 91 18.29 13.39 8.95
N ALA A 92 18.19 14.06 7.81
CA ALA A 92 19.31 14.32 6.91
C ALA A 92 20.29 15.38 7.46
N LEU A 93 19.88 16.12 8.50
CA LEU A 93 20.71 17.07 9.24
C LEU A 93 21.46 16.43 10.43
N LEU A 94 21.31 15.11 10.64
CA LEU A 94 22.07 14.29 11.59
C LEU A 94 23.18 13.53 10.87
#